data_AF-A0A3P1Y657-F1
#
_entry.id   AF-A0A3P1Y657-F1
#
_cell.length_a   1.000
_cell.length_b   1.000
_cell.length_c   1.000
_cell.angle_alpha   90.00
_cell.angle_beta   90.00
_cell.angle_gamma   90.00
#
_symmetry.space_group_name_H-M   'P 1'
#
loop_
_entity.id
_entity.type
_entity.pdbx_description
1 polymer ?
#
loop_
_entity_poly.entity_id
_entity_poly.type
_entity_poly.pdbx_seq_one_letter_code
_entity_poly.pdbx_strand_id
1 'polypeptide(L)'
;MTHSSDDKNYVRAVLSYLGIDFDEADIVLSVCHCQSDELSFTCNIKAIELKNVVDLYVDSISENEIEALNRESLKSRLCYFLEVFDAVSGQ
;
A
#
# COMPACT_ATOMS: atom_id res chain seq x y z
N MET A 1 11.04 19.84 -15.92
CA MET A 1 10.25 18.78 -16.57
C MET A 1 10.67 17.48 -15.93
N THR A 2 10.03 17.09 -14.83
CA THR A 2 10.17 15.73 -14.31
C THR A 2 9.46 14.81 -15.29
N HIS A 3 10.19 13.83 -15.82
CA HIS A 3 9.65 12.94 -16.82
C HIS A 3 8.63 12.04 -16.13
N SER A 4 7.35 12.12 -16.51
CA SER A 4 6.28 11.27 -15.95
C SER A 4 6.62 9.76 -15.93
N SER A 5 7.51 9.33 -16.82
CA SER A 5 8.13 7.99 -16.82
C SER A 5 8.94 7.71 -15.54
N ASP A 6 9.77 8.65 -15.10
CA ASP A 6 10.62 8.51 -13.92
C ASP A 6 9.78 8.44 -12.64
N ASP A 7 8.71 9.23 -12.55
CA ASP A 7 7.77 9.20 -11.42
C ASP A 7 7.01 7.87 -11.36
N LYS A 8 6.58 7.32 -12.51
CA LYS A 8 5.96 5.99 -12.58
C LYS A 8 6.93 4.89 -12.15
N ASN A 9 8.16 4.94 -12.65
CA ASN A 9 9.20 3.97 -12.30
C ASN A 9 9.55 4.03 -10.81
N TYR A 10 9.59 5.23 -10.22
CA TYR A 10 9.81 5.42 -8.80
C TYR A 10 8.67 4.81 -7.97
N VAL A 11 7.42 5.18 -8.26
CA VAL A 11 6.24 4.65 -7.56
C VAL A 11 6.21 3.12 -7.67
N ARG A 12 6.47 2.57 -8.86
CA ARG A 12 6.56 1.13 -9.07
C ARG A 12 7.66 0.49 -8.22
N ALA A 13 8.87 1.05 -8.22
CA ALA A 13 9.98 0.50 -7.45
C ALA A 13 9.68 0.46 -5.94
N VAL A 14 9.07 1.52 -5.40
CA VAL A 14 8.65 1.59 -4.00
C VAL A 14 7.60 0.52 -3.68
N LEU A 15 6.60 0.37 -4.55
CA LEU A 15 5.53 -0.61 -4.36
C LEU A 15 6.00 -2.06 -4.53
N SER A 16 6.91 -2.33 -5.47
CA SER A 16 7.53 -3.65 -5.62
C SER A 16 8.41 -4.02 -4.42
N TYR A 17 9.09 -3.05 -3.80
CA TYR A 17 9.81 -3.28 -2.54
C TYR A 17 8.87 -3.73 -1.41
N LEU A 18 7.63 -3.27 -1.42
CA LEU A 18 6.57 -3.70 -0.50
C LEU A 18 5.94 -5.05 -0.88
N GLY A 19 6.43 -5.71 -1.93
CA GLY A 19 5.91 -6.99 -2.41
C GLY A 19 4.56 -6.88 -3.12
N ILE A 20 4.19 -5.69 -3.59
CA ILE A 20 2.96 -5.46 -4.37
C ILE A 20 3.35 -5.39 -5.84
N ASP A 21 2.79 -6.29 -6.65
CA ASP A 21 3.01 -6.31 -8.09
C ASP A 21 1.96 -5.43 -8.77
N PHE A 22 2.39 -4.61 -9.72
CA PHE A 22 1.51 -3.68 -10.43
C PHE A 22 1.73 -3.80 -11.93
N ASP A 23 0.63 -3.88 -12.66
CA ASP A 23 0.66 -3.65 -14.09
C ASP A 23 0.74 -2.13 -14.34
N GLU A 24 1.75 -1.68 -15.08
CA GLU A 24 2.07 -0.25 -15.26
C GLU A 24 0.93 0.54 -15.92
N ALA A 25 0.02 -0.18 -16.58
CA ALA A 25 -1.19 0.34 -17.20
C ALA A 25 -2.24 0.85 -16.19
N ASP A 26 -2.23 0.37 -14.95
CA ASP A 26 -3.25 0.66 -13.95
C ASP A 26 -2.87 1.79 -12.97
N ILE A 27 -1.66 2.36 -13.08
CA ILE A 27 -1.20 3.47 -12.25
C ILE A 27 -1.56 4.81 -12.89
N VAL A 28 -2.48 5.52 -12.25
CA VAL A 28 -2.83 6.91 -12.58
C VAL A 28 -2.05 7.84 -11.65
N LEU A 29 -1.17 8.67 -12.22
CA LEU A 29 -0.45 9.71 -11.47
C LEU A 29 -1.19 11.05 -11.59
N SER A 30 -1.30 11.76 -10.48
CA SER A 30 -1.79 13.13 -10.41
C SER A 30 -0.72 14.00 -9.75
N VAL A 31 -0.29 15.04 -10.46
CA VAL A 31 0.69 16.01 -9.95
C VAL A 31 -0.05 17.29 -9.61
N CYS A 32 -0.09 17.64 -8.32
CA CYS A 32 -0.65 18.90 -7.87
C CYS A 32 0.48 19.93 -7.70
N HIS A 33 0.45 21.01 -8.48
CA HIS A 33 1.48 22.07 -8.44
C HIS A 33 1.07 23.27 -7.57
N CYS A 34 0.06 23.13 -6.70
CA CYS A 34 -0.56 24.29 -6.08
C CYS A 34 0.31 24.94 -4.98
N GLN A 35 1.13 24.20 -4.22
CA GLN A 35 2.03 24.77 -3.18
C GLN A 35 3.28 23.94 -2.83
N SER A 36 3.38 22.71 -3.33
CA SER A 36 4.53 21.81 -3.31
C SER A 36 4.33 20.86 -4.48
N ASP A 37 5.40 20.35 -5.10
CA ASP A 37 5.24 19.26 -6.08
C ASP A 37 4.78 18.01 -5.31
N GLU A 38 3.46 17.81 -5.24
CA GLU A 38 2.85 16.67 -4.57
C GLU A 38 2.45 15.64 -5.63
N LEU A 39 3.14 14.50 -5.60
CA LEU A 39 2.85 13.35 -6.46
C LEU A 39 1.86 12.44 -5.75
N SER A 40 0.63 12.41 -6.24
CA SER A 40 -0.39 11.45 -5.84
C SER A 40 -0.49 10.34 -6.88
N PHE A 41 -0.78 9.12 -6.45
CA PHE A 41 -1.06 8.01 -7.36
C PHE A 41 -2.32 7.27 -6.95
N THR A 42 -2.97 6.65 -7.92
CA THR A 42 -4.12 5.75 -7.72
C THR A 42 -3.86 4.49 -8.53
N CYS A 43 -4.09 3.34 -7.91
CA CYS A 43 -3.87 2.03 -8.51
C CYS A 43 -4.85 1.03 -7.89
N ASN A 44 -5.15 -0.04 -8.62
CA ASN A 44 -5.93 -1.16 -8.11
C ASN A 44 -4.97 -2.17 -7.47
N ILE A 45 -5.21 -2.50 -6.20
CA ILE A 45 -4.40 -3.46 -5.44
C ILE A 45 -5.31 -4.58 -5.00
N LYS A 46 -4.90 -5.83 -5.23
CA LYS A 46 -5.64 -6.98 -4.70
C LYS A 46 -5.44 -7.07 -3.20
N ALA A 47 -6.47 -7.50 -2.48
CA ALA A 47 -6.38 -7.67 -1.03
C ALA A 47 -5.30 -8.69 -0.62
N ILE A 48 -5.04 -9.70 -1.46
CA ILE A 48 -3.95 -10.66 -1.24
C ILE A 48 -2.56 -9.99 -1.27
N GLU A 49 -2.35 -8.97 -2.10
CA GLU A 49 -1.08 -8.26 -2.21
C GLU A 49 -0.87 -7.33 -0.99
N LEU A 50 -1.96 -6.76 -0.47
CA LEU A 50 -1.93 -5.99 0.77
C LEU A 50 -1.53 -6.82 1.99
N LYS A 51 -1.66 -8.16 1.95
CA LYS A 51 -1.15 -8.99 3.05
C LYS A 51 0.36 -8.86 3.23
N ASN A 52 1.10 -8.60 2.16
CA ASN A 52 2.57 -8.46 2.22
C ASN A 52 3.01 -7.22 3.01
N VAL A 53 2.15 -6.21 3.12
CA VAL A 53 2.44 -4.97 3.84
C VAL A 53 1.87 -4.92 5.26
N VAL A 54 1.06 -5.91 5.66
CA VAL A 54 0.52 -5.98 7.03
C VAL A 54 1.65 -6.03 8.06
N ASP A 55 2.69 -6.80 7.79
CA ASP A 55 3.84 -6.93 8.69
C ASP A 55 4.59 -5.60 8.83
N LEU A 56 4.84 -4.92 7.71
CA LEU A 56 5.47 -3.61 7.69
C LEU A 56 4.65 -2.55 8.43
N TYR A 57 3.32 -2.58 8.27
CA TYR A 57 2.42 -1.68 8.98
C TYR A 57 2.46 -1.93 10.49
N VAL A 58 2.31 -3.18 10.91
CA VAL A 58 2.32 -3.57 12.32
C VAL A 58 3.67 -3.27 12.98
N ASP A 59 4.78 -3.43 12.26
CA ASP A 59 6.12 -3.09 12.73
C ASP A 59 6.37 -1.58 12.78
N SER A 60 5.66 -0.78 11.96
CA SER A 60 5.79 0.69 11.95
C SER A 60 5.07 1.38 13.12
N ILE A 61 4.12 0.70 13.77
CA ILE A 61 3.38 1.27 14.91
C ILE A 61 4.31 1.33 16.12
N SER A 62 4.33 2.45 16.82
CA SER A 62 5.21 2.64 17.97
C SER A 62 4.85 1.67 19.10
N GLU A 63 5.85 1.22 19.88
CA GLU A 63 5.62 0.26 20.99
C GLU A 63 4.58 0.75 22.00
N ASN A 64 4.51 2.07 22.23
CA ASN A 64 3.54 2.71 23.12
C ASN A 64 2.10 2.65 22.60
N GLU A 65 1.88 2.55 21.29
CA GLU A 65 0.56 2.40 20.66
C GLU A 65 0.14 0.91 20.60
N ILE A 66 1.10 -0.01 20.64
CA ILE A 66 0.90 -1.46 20.58
C ILE A 66 0.61 -2.07 21.96
N GLU A 67 0.95 -1.42 23.08
CA GLU A 67 0.66 -1.96 24.42
C GLU A 67 -0.84 -2.25 24.66
N ALA A 68 -1.74 -1.53 23.98
CA ALA A 68 -3.19 -1.75 24.04
C ALA A 68 -3.70 -2.86 23.08
N LEU A 69 -2.93 -3.19 22.05
CA LEU A 69 -3.28 -4.13 20.98
C LEU A 69 -2.09 -5.06 20.78
N ASN A 70 -2.11 -6.24 21.42
CA ASN A 70 -1.13 -7.29 21.17
C ASN A 70 -0.80 -7.37 19.66
N ARG A 71 0.47 -7.13 19.31
CA ARG A 71 0.98 -7.02 17.94
C ARG A 71 0.53 -8.17 17.05
N GLU A 72 0.61 -9.40 17.56
CA GLU A 72 0.20 -10.60 16.83
C GLU A 72 -1.32 -10.65 16.61
N SER A 73 -2.10 -10.16 17.58
CA SER A 73 -3.56 -10.07 17.48
C SER A 73 -3.97 -9.06 16.41
N LEU A 74 -3.29 -7.90 16.34
CA LEU A 74 -3.54 -6.91 15.30
C LEU A 74 -3.21 -7.47 13.91
N LYS A 75 -2.02 -8.06 13.74
CA LYS A 75 -1.61 -8.73 12.50
C LYS A 75 -2.66 -9.76 12.05
N SER A 76 -3.06 -10.67 12.95
CA SER A 76 -4.03 -11.73 12.65
C SER A 76 -5.38 -11.16 12.22
N ARG A 77 -5.87 -10.12 12.91
CA ARG A 77 -7.13 -9.44 12.55
C ARG A 77 -7.07 -8.77 11.18
N LEU A 78 -5.96 -8.10 10.87
CA LEU A 78 -5.76 -7.45 9.57
C LEU A 78 -5.69 -8.48 8.44
N CYS A 79 -4.94 -9.57 8.62
CA CYS A 79 -4.88 -10.66 7.64
C CYS A 79 -6.27 -11.29 7.42
N TYR A 80 -7.01 -11.57 8.49
CA TYR A 80 -8.37 -12.11 8.40
C TYR A 80 -9.33 -11.16 7.70
N PHE A 81 -9.26 -9.86 8.00
CA PHE A 81 -10.06 -8.85 7.31
C PHE A 81 -9.79 -8.86 5.81
N LEU A 82 -8.51 -8.88 5.40
CA LEU A 82 -8.14 -8.93 3.99
C LEU A 82 -8.62 -10.23 3.32
N GLU A 83 -8.58 -11.37 4.01
CA GLU A 83 -9.13 -12.64 3.50
C GLU A 83 -10.64 -12.59 3.26
N VAL A 84 -11.38 -12.08 4.24
CA VAL A 84 -12.83 -11.94 4.13
C VAL A 84 -13.18 -10.93 3.04
N PHE A 85 -12.44 -9.82 2.97
CA PHE A 85 -12.63 -8.83 1.93
C PHE A 85 -12.38 -9.42 0.55
N ASP A 86 -11.29 -10.17 0.34
CA ASP A 86 -10.99 -10.83 -0.92
C ASP A 86 -12.11 -11.80 -1.32
N ALA A 87 -12.58 -12.62 -0.37
CA ALA A 87 -13.64 -13.60 -0.59
C ALA A 87 -15.02 -12.99 -0.89
N VAL A 88 -15.36 -11.85 -0.28
CA VAL A 88 -16.67 -11.19 -0.43
C VAL A 88 -16.69 -10.21 -1.59
N SER A 89 -15.57 -9.54 -1.86
CA SER A 89 -15.48 -8.54 -2.93
C SER A 89 -15.61 -9.14 -4.32
N GLY A 90 -15.36 -10.45 -4.46
CA GLY A 90 -15.71 -11.22 -5.67
C GLY A 90 -15.24 -10.57 -6.98
N GLN A 91 -14.10 -9.88 -6.95
CA GLN A 91 -13.44 -9.34 -8.14
C GLN A 91 -12.54 -10.40 -8.77
#